data_AF-A0A8J4TT61-F1
#
_entry.id   AF-A0A8J4TT61-F1
#
_cell.length_a   1.000
_cell.length_b   1.000
_cell.length_c   1.000
_cell.angle_alpha   90.00
_cell.angle_beta   90.00
_cell.angle_gamma   90.00
#
_symmetry.space_group_name_H-M   'P 1'
#
loop_
_entity.id
_entity.type
_entity.pdbx_description
1 polymer ?
#
loop_
_entity_poly.entity_id
_entity_poly.type
_entity_poly.pdbx_seq_one_letter_code
_entity_poly.pdbx_strand_id
1 'polypeptide(L)'
;MWANDKHLFFKPTEDWPADQKFKVVFDKKFFPPHIKLERLTYEFQTPPFQIAIKQLELYQDPANPTQRQITATLELTHAVEPGELDRHIQLEMIGGSAVFPPSDPVPHFTLTYGLHRRLAYLRSSNVTLPDKEDFMKLELSKGVRTAQGGALTRDAADQKLLIPSNGTAFQIKSIEGNIARNKNGEPEQVLILNTTADISSSELAKAIQIRLLPKRQAEKTEESDSGSSNSGSADQSDETGENRQSAESEEDEVDDTTESDNARKWQSPTDVPDDVLEQARRIEFTVVPSERAQDRQHAFKIRVESEGELYVRVAKGVRAFGDYPLAEDYNAVVAVPQLPREVQIEGQGGLLALNGDRKLSIRSRALPRSNLKSRASPPLRSTISLARLKGSSKTRSSGRRGISTRRTSLELRSSNSRLRWKTNGRRITRRLISRSISANQRMAGVSAAFSF
;
A
#
# COMPACT_ATOMS: atom_id res chain seq x y z
N MET A 1 39.79 38.29 -0.43
CA MET A 1 39.21 39.17 -1.48
C MET A 1 37.94 39.79 -0.92
N TRP A 2 37.65 41.07 -1.20
CA TRP A 2 36.34 41.64 -0.92
C TRP A 2 35.32 41.05 -1.90
N ALA A 3 34.15 40.61 -1.40
CA ALA A 3 33.03 40.21 -2.26
C ALA A 3 32.00 41.34 -2.41
N ASN A 4 31.96 42.27 -1.46
CA ASN A 4 31.24 43.54 -1.50
C ASN A 4 31.73 44.42 -0.33
N ASP A 5 31.26 45.66 -0.27
CA ASP A 5 31.60 46.71 0.71
C ASP A 5 31.46 46.30 2.19
N LYS A 6 30.80 45.17 2.49
CA LYS A 6 30.55 44.66 3.85
C LYS A 6 31.15 43.28 4.13
N HIS A 7 31.71 42.59 3.12
CA HIS A 7 32.16 41.20 3.25
C HIS A 7 33.55 40.98 2.65
N LEU A 8 34.51 40.67 3.53
CA LEU A 8 35.85 40.23 3.18
C LEU A 8 35.94 38.70 3.29
N PHE A 9 36.12 38.02 2.15
CA PHE A 9 36.25 36.57 2.10
C PHE A 9 37.72 36.13 2.10
N PHE A 10 38.01 35.14 2.95
CA PHE A 10 39.28 34.41 2.97
C PHE A 10 39.02 33.01 2.41
N LYS A 11 39.64 32.69 1.28
CA LYS A 11 39.69 31.33 0.75
C LYS A 11 41.07 30.77 1.10
N PRO A 12 41.17 29.67 1.87
CA PRO A 12 42.47 29.04 2.10
C PRO A 12 42.99 28.43 0.80
N THR A 13 44.32 28.28 0.71
CA THR A 13 44.98 27.58 -0.41
C THR A 13 44.90 26.06 -0.30
N GLU A 14 44.68 25.56 0.92
CA GLU A 14 44.58 24.15 1.27
C GLU A 14 43.29 23.90 2.08
N ASP A 15 42.90 22.63 2.26
CA ASP A 15 41.79 22.29 3.13
C ASP A 15 42.10 22.66 4.60
N TRP A 16 41.11 23.19 5.31
CA TRP A 16 41.24 23.39 6.75
C TRP A 16 41.44 22.04 7.47
N PRO A 17 42.40 21.90 8.40
CA PRO A 17 42.53 20.71 9.24
C PRO A 17 41.35 20.60 10.21
N ALA A 18 40.96 19.37 10.53
CA ALA A 18 39.87 19.06 11.45
C ALA A 18 40.23 19.31 12.93
N ASP A 19 39.21 19.49 13.78
CA ASP A 19 39.30 19.70 15.25
C ASP A 19 40.35 20.74 15.71
N GLN A 20 40.63 21.74 14.87
CA GLN A 20 41.71 22.71 15.08
C GLN A 20 41.14 24.08 15.45
N LYS A 21 41.71 24.71 16.48
CA LYS A 21 41.40 26.09 16.86
C LYS A 21 42.24 27.07 16.05
N PHE A 22 41.58 28.12 15.55
CA PHE A 22 42.16 29.18 14.74
C PHE A 22 41.96 30.54 15.39
N LYS A 23 42.95 31.42 15.23
CA LYS A 23 42.95 32.79 15.70
C LYS A 23 43.30 33.71 14.53
N VAL A 24 42.31 34.47 14.06
CA VAL A 24 42.49 35.49 13.02
C VAL A 24 42.81 36.81 13.70
N VAL A 25 43.98 37.37 13.39
CA VAL A 25 44.42 38.68 13.88
C VAL A 25 44.56 39.63 12.70
N PHE A 26 43.86 40.75 12.75
CA PHE A 26 43.99 41.80 11.76
C PHE A 26 45.00 42.86 12.23
N ASP A 27 45.95 43.22 11.36
CA ASP A 27 46.79 44.41 11.60
C ASP A 27 45.91 45.67 11.50
N LYS A 28 46.10 46.62 12.42
CA LYS A 28 45.43 47.93 12.40
C LYS A 28 45.68 48.69 11.09
N LYS A 29 46.85 48.50 10.47
CA LYS A 29 47.26 49.13 9.20
C LYS A 29 46.56 48.54 7.97
N PHE A 30 45.92 47.37 8.09
CA PHE A 30 45.16 46.76 7.00
C PHE A 30 43.88 47.56 6.67
N PHE A 31 43.36 48.30 7.65
CA PHE A 31 42.17 49.13 7.48
C PHE A 31 42.53 50.63 7.41
N PRO A 32 41.82 51.44 6.60
CA PRO A 32 41.93 52.89 6.63
C PRO A 32 41.71 53.44 8.05
N PRO A 33 42.43 54.51 8.49
CA PRO A 33 42.41 54.97 9.89
C PRO A 33 41.04 55.40 10.44
N HIS A 34 40.06 55.67 9.57
CA HIS A 34 38.69 56.03 9.95
C HIS A 34 37.80 54.81 10.24
N ILE A 35 38.19 53.60 9.82
CA ILE A 35 37.44 52.38 10.10
C ILE A 35 37.78 51.89 11.51
N LYS A 36 36.82 52.05 12.43
CA LYS A 36 36.91 51.50 13.80
C LYS A 36 36.22 50.15 13.84
N LEU A 37 37.01 49.08 14.02
CA LEU A 37 36.48 47.75 14.30
C LEU A 37 36.30 47.55 15.81
N GLU A 38 35.22 46.87 16.18
CA GLU A 38 34.92 46.45 17.56
C GLU A 38 36.04 45.59 18.16
N ARG A 39 36.58 44.67 17.35
CA ARG A 39 37.69 43.79 17.70
C ARG A 39 38.54 43.48 16.47
N LEU A 40 39.83 43.25 16.70
CA LEU A 40 40.83 42.90 15.67
C LEU A 40 41.25 41.42 15.76
N THR A 41 40.63 40.67 16.67
CA THR A 41 40.95 39.27 16.95
C THR A 41 39.66 38.47 17.01
N TYR A 42 39.64 37.39 16.25
CA TYR A 42 38.50 36.47 16.14
C TYR A 42 39.03 35.05 16.31
N GLU A 43 38.31 34.22 17.04
CA GLU A 43 38.68 32.83 17.31
C GLU A 43 37.54 31.91 16.89
N PHE A 44 37.87 30.79 16.26
CA PHE A 44 36.92 29.75 15.86
C PHE A 44 37.58 28.37 15.90
N GLN A 45 36.79 27.30 15.81
CA GLN A 45 37.26 25.93 15.75
C GLN A 45 36.66 25.24 14.52
N THR A 46 37.45 24.43 13.82
CA THR A 46 36.95 23.62 12.71
C THR A 46 36.19 22.39 13.23
N PRO A 47 35.23 21.84 12.46
CA PRO A 47 34.52 20.62 12.85
C PRO A 47 35.49 19.45 13.13
N PRO A 48 35.14 18.53 14.04
CA PRO A 48 35.96 17.36 14.33
C PRO A 48 36.00 16.40 13.13
N PHE A 49 37.02 15.54 13.09
CA PHE A 49 37.09 14.47 12.10
C PHE A 49 36.08 13.37 12.44
N GLN A 50 35.13 13.16 11.53
CA GLN A 50 34.10 12.14 11.61
C GLN A 50 34.07 11.30 10.33
N ILE A 51 33.69 10.02 10.51
CA ILE A 51 33.48 9.03 9.47
C ILE A 51 32.13 8.36 9.74
N ALA A 52 31.28 8.30 8.72
CA ALA A 52 29.99 7.63 8.78
C ALA A 52 29.96 6.41 7.85
N ILE A 53 29.51 5.27 8.37
CA ILE A 53 29.21 4.09 7.57
C ILE A 53 27.83 4.30 6.91
N LYS A 54 27.75 4.08 5.60
CA LYS A 54 26.55 4.20 4.77
C LYS A 54 26.44 3.00 3.85
N GLN A 55 25.21 2.69 3.40
CA GLN A 55 24.97 1.69 2.36
C GLN A 55 25.64 0.34 2.66
N LEU A 56 25.64 -0.10 3.93
CA LEU A 56 26.09 -1.43 4.29
C LEU A 56 25.05 -2.45 3.82
N GLU A 57 25.37 -3.21 2.77
CA GLU A 57 24.45 -4.16 2.15
C GLU A 57 25.17 -5.41 1.62
N LEU A 58 24.41 -6.48 1.42
CA LEU A 58 24.87 -7.68 0.71
C LEU A 58 24.56 -7.51 -0.77
N TYR A 59 25.51 -6.97 -1.51
CA TYR A 59 25.43 -6.79 -2.96
C TYR A 59 25.54 -8.14 -3.68
N GLN A 60 24.74 -8.32 -4.73
CA GLN A 60 24.77 -9.49 -5.61
C GLN A 60 25.05 -9.02 -7.03
N ASP A 61 26.04 -9.61 -7.69
CA ASP A 61 26.43 -9.20 -9.04
C ASP A 61 25.34 -9.59 -10.07
N PRO A 62 24.78 -8.65 -10.84
CA PRO A 62 23.68 -8.93 -11.78
C PRO A 62 24.13 -9.70 -13.03
N ALA A 63 25.43 -9.77 -13.32
CA ALA A 63 25.97 -10.64 -14.37
C ALA A 63 26.36 -12.02 -13.82
N ASN A 64 26.84 -12.08 -12.57
CA ASN A 64 27.28 -13.31 -11.90
C ASN A 64 26.56 -13.51 -10.56
N PRO A 65 25.31 -14.01 -10.53
CA PRO A 65 24.48 -13.94 -9.32
C PRO A 65 24.88 -14.91 -8.20
N THR A 66 25.83 -15.81 -8.42
CA THR A 66 26.49 -16.56 -7.35
C THR A 66 27.59 -15.76 -6.64
N GLN A 67 28.01 -14.63 -7.22
CA GLN A 67 28.92 -13.67 -6.60
C GLN A 67 28.14 -12.68 -5.73
N ARG A 68 28.39 -12.74 -4.43
CA ARG A 68 27.72 -11.96 -3.38
C ARG A 68 28.78 -11.35 -2.49
N GLN A 69 28.73 -10.07 -2.21
CA GLN A 69 29.78 -9.35 -1.49
C GLN A 69 29.14 -8.31 -0.55
N ILE A 70 29.67 -8.19 0.66
CA ILE A 70 29.32 -7.08 1.54
C ILE A 70 29.98 -5.83 0.97
N THR A 71 29.17 -4.80 0.73
CA THR A 71 29.62 -3.49 0.30
C THR A 71 29.23 -2.44 1.32
N ALA A 72 30.06 -1.42 1.48
CA ALA A 72 29.73 -0.24 2.29
C ALA A 72 30.43 1.01 1.74
N THR A 73 29.76 2.16 1.87
CA THR A 73 30.31 3.48 1.59
C THR A 73 30.69 4.15 2.91
N LEU A 74 31.95 4.54 3.06
CA LEU A 74 32.44 5.33 4.18
C LEU A 74 32.50 6.79 3.74
N GLU A 75 31.71 7.64 4.39
CA GLU A 75 31.70 9.08 4.17
C GLU A 75 32.56 9.76 5.24
N LEU A 76 33.60 10.47 4.82
CA LEU A 76 34.55 11.13 5.71
C LEU A 76 34.48 12.65 5.54
N THR A 77 34.45 13.37 6.67
CA THR A 77 34.43 14.84 6.67
C THR A 77 35.73 15.46 6.11
N HIS A 78 36.86 14.75 6.22
CA HIS A 78 38.19 15.18 5.80
C HIS A 78 38.94 14.03 5.12
N ALA A 79 40.00 14.35 4.38
CA ALA A 79 40.82 13.33 3.73
C ALA A 79 41.56 12.49 4.79
N VAL A 80 41.51 11.15 4.63
CA VAL A 80 42.20 10.20 5.53
C VAL A 80 43.63 9.90 5.06
N GLU A 81 44.53 9.62 5.99
CA GLU A 81 45.87 9.13 5.67
C GLU A 81 45.79 7.71 5.05
N PRO A 82 46.52 7.42 3.95
CA PRO A 82 46.46 6.12 3.28
C PRO A 82 46.82 4.95 4.21
N GLY A 83 46.01 3.90 4.20
CA GLY A 83 46.23 2.70 5.03
C GLY A 83 45.70 2.80 6.46
N GLU A 84 45.22 3.96 6.92
CA GLU A 84 44.62 4.06 8.27
C GLU A 84 43.27 3.34 8.35
N LEU A 85 42.40 3.46 7.34
CA LEU A 85 41.12 2.76 7.34
C LEU A 85 41.29 1.23 7.39
N ASP A 86 42.25 0.70 6.63
CA ASP A 86 42.59 -0.72 6.57
C ASP A 86 43.00 -1.29 7.94
N ARG A 87 43.58 -0.46 8.82
CA ARG A 87 43.96 -0.82 10.20
C ARG A 87 42.80 -0.73 11.19
N HIS A 88 41.82 0.13 10.92
CA HIS A 88 40.76 0.48 11.85
C HIS A 88 39.43 -0.23 11.57
N ILE A 89 39.29 -0.86 10.40
CA ILE A 89 38.08 -1.57 9.96
C ILE A 89 38.18 -3.06 10.23
N GLN A 90 37.09 -3.65 10.73
CA GLN A 90 36.94 -5.09 10.90
C GLN A 90 35.55 -5.56 10.40
N LEU A 91 35.52 -6.77 9.85
CA LEU A 91 34.30 -7.51 9.51
C LEU A 91 34.23 -8.73 10.43
N GLU A 92 33.17 -8.84 11.23
CA GLU A 92 32.98 -9.91 12.22
C GLU A 92 31.57 -10.50 12.12
N MET A 93 31.45 -11.83 12.02
CA MET A 93 30.16 -12.54 12.10
C MET A 93 29.78 -12.75 13.57
N ILE A 94 28.69 -12.14 14.02
CA ILE A 94 28.30 -12.12 15.44
C ILE A 94 27.98 -13.52 15.98
N GLY A 95 27.32 -14.37 15.19
CA GLY A 95 27.04 -15.77 15.50
C GLY A 95 28.17 -16.73 15.12
N GLY A 96 29.30 -16.22 14.60
CA GLY A 96 30.47 -17.02 14.22
C GLY A 96 30.32 -17.85 12.95
N SER A 97 29.32 -17.58 12.10
CA SER A 97 29.13 -18.34 10.85
C SER A 97 30.30 -18.15 9.88
N ALA A 98 30.76 -19.25 9.27
CA ALA A 98 31.83 -19.22 8.27
C ALA A 98 31.28 -18.76 6.90
N VAL A 99 31.19 -17.44 6.68
CA VAL A 99 30.69 -16.84 5.43
C VAL A 99 31.76 -16.57 4.38
N PHE A 100 33.04 -16.71 4.74
CA PHE A 100 34.19 -16.61 3.84
C PHE A 100 34.90 -17.98 3.77
N PRO A 101 35.42 -18.39 2.59
CA PRO A 101 36.17 -19.65 2.47
C PRO A 101 37.43 -19.67 3.36
N PRO A 102 37.80 -20.80 3.99
CA PRO A 102 39.02 -20.90 4.80
C PRO A 102 40.33 -20.63 4.04
N SER A 103 40.30 -20.66 2.71
CA SER A 103 41.43 -20.31 1.83
C SER A 103 41.51 -18.81 1.49
N ASP A 104 40.53 -18.00 1.90
CA ASP A 104 40.49 -16.58 1.63
C ASP A 104 41.38 -15.82 2.61
N PRO A 105 42.35 -15.01 2.15
CA PRO A 105 43.28 -14.32 3.03
C PRO A 105 42.61 -13.18 3.80
N VAL A 106 43.02 -12.99 5.06
CA VAL A 106 42.64 -11.79 5.83
C VAL A 106 43.47 -10.57 5.39
N PRO A 107 42.89 -9.36 5.35
CA PRO A 107 41.49 -9.05 5.62
C PRO A 107 40.57 -9.48 4.46
N HIS A 108 39.37 -9.98 4.79
CA HIS A 108 38.33 -10.42 3.83
C HIS A 108 37.66 -9.26 3.07
N PHE A 109 38.34 -8.13 2.89
CA PHE A 109 37.82 -6.96 2.18
C PHE A 109 38.93 -6.14 1.53
N THR A 110 38.52 -5.31 0.58
CA THR A 110 39.36 -4.29 -0.07
C THR A 110 38.72 -2.92 0.10
N LEU A 111 39.56 -1.88 0.17
CA LEU A 111 39.14 -0.49 0.16
C LEU A 111 39.58 0.20 -1.12
N THR A 112 38.68 1.00 -1.70
CA THR A 112 39.00 1.90 -2.82
C THR A 112 38.57 3.32 -2.47
N TYR A 113 39.29 4.33 -2.97
CA TYR A 113 39.09 5.72 -2.57
C TYR A 113 38.61 6.60 -3.72
N GLY A 114 37.68 7.51 -3.43
CA GLY A 114 37.29 8.59 -4.34
C GLY A 114 38.36 9.69 -4.46
N LEU A 115 38.17 10.58 -5.44
CA LEU A 115 39.13 11.62 -5.86
C LEU A 115 39.73 12.49 -4.74
N HIS A 116 39.00 12.68 -3.63
CA HIS A 116 39.41 13.52 -2.50
C HIS A 116 39.67 12.74 -1.20
N ARG A 117 39.70 11.40 -1.23
CA ARG A 117 39.83 10.53 -0.03
C ARG A 117 38.85 10.84 1.12
N ARG A 118 37.73 11.49 0.78
CA ARG A 118 36.55 11.74 1.62
C ARG A 118 35.42 10.73 1.41
N LEU A 119 35.60 9.84 0.45
CA LEU A 119 34.77 8.65 0.21
C LEU A 119 35.71 7.47 0.09
N ALA A 120 35.40 6.39 0.81
CA ALA A 120 36.03 5.09 0.64
C ALA A 120 34.94 4.02 0.46
N TYR A 121 35.13 3.11 -0.48
CA TYR A 121 34.21 2.01 -0.77
C TYR A 121 34.85 0.71 -0.31
N LEU A 122 34.17 0.03 0.61
CA LEU A 122 34.51 -1.30 1.07
C LEU A 122 33.80 -2.33 0.19
N ARG A 123 34.54 -3.37 -0.21
CA ARG A 123 34.02 -4.55 -0.90
C ARG A 123 34.67 -5.80 -0.32
N SER A 124 33.87 -6.71 0.24
CA SER A 124 34.38 -7.97 0.80
C SER A 124 34.81 -8.96 -0.27
N SER A 125 35.49 -10.04 0.14
CA SER A 125 35.56 -11.29 -0.60
C SER A 125 34.17 -11.90 -0.85
N ASN A 126 34.09 -12.96 -1.65
CA ASN A 126 32.80 -13.60 -1.95
C ASN A 126 32.18 -14.26 -0.71
N VAL A 127 30.92 -13.92 -0.44
CA VAL A 127 30.14 -14.36 0.71
C VAL A 127 29.35 -15.62 0.36
N THR A 128 29.69 -16.73 0.99
CA THR A 128 28.86 -17.95 1.00
C THR A 128 27.78 -17.80 2.05
N LEU A 129 26.51 -18.06 1.71
CA LEU A 129 25.44 -17.97 2.70
C LEU A 129 25.54 -19.10 3.73
N PRO A 130 25.34 -18.81 5.02
CA PRO A 130 25.36 -19.79 6.10
C PRO A 130 24.11 -20.70 6.12
N ASP A 131 24.16 -21.73 6.96
CA ASP A 131 23.04 -22.65 7.20
C ASP A 131 21.91 -22.01 8.03
N LYS A 132 22.25 -21.00 8.83
CA LYS A 132 21.33 -20.23 9.68
C LYS A 132 21.60 -18.74 9.50
N GLU A 133 20.59 -17.91 9.70
CA GLU A 133 20.76 -16.46 9.64
C GLU A 133 21.75 -15.97 10.70
N ASP A 134 22.58 -15.01 10.31
CA ASP A 134 23.61 -14.42 11.16
C ASP A 134 23.79 -12.94 10.78
N PHE A 135 24.45 -12.17 11.62
CA PHE A 135 24.70 -10.75 11.42
C PHE A 135 26.19 -10.49 11.22
N MET A 136 26.53 -9.92 10.06
CA MET A 136 27.84 -9.31 9.84
C MET A 136 27.88 -7.95 10.52
N LYS A 137 28.82 -7.74 11.43
CA LYS A 137 29.16 -6.43 11.99
C LYS A 137 30.34 -5.85 11.18
N LEU A 138 30.13 -4.70 10.57
CA LEU A 138 31.20 -3.83 10.11
C LEU A 138 31.54 -2.86 11.26
N GLU A 139 32.72 -3.01 11.85
CA GLU A 139 33.22 -2.14 12.91
C GLU A 139 34.31 -1.22 12.39
N LEU A 140 34.23 0.06 12.75
CA LEU A 140 35.23 1.09 12.57
C LEU A 140 35.68 1.59 13.94
N SER A 141 36.89 1.21 14.34
CA SER A 141 37.47 1.64 15.61
C SER A 141 37.87 3.13 15.59
N LYS A 142 37.85 3.76 16.77
CA LYS A 142 38.33 5.14 16.96
C LYS A 142 39.84 5.26 16.70
N GLY A 143 40.30 6.47 16.39
CA GLY A 143 41.73 6.79 16.23
C GLY A 143 42.22 6.94 14.80
N VAL A 144 41.34 6.87 13.79
CA VAL A 144 41.70 7.06 12.37
C VAL A 144 42.25 8.48 12.15
N ARG A 145 43.42 8.62 11.52
CA ARG A 145 44.07 9.92 11.30
C ARG A 145 43.71 10.61 9.97
N THR A 146 43.58 11.94 10.00
CA THR A 146 43.49 12.78 8.80
C THR A 146 44.84 12.90 8.06
N ALA A 147 44.79 13.06 6.73
CA ALA A 147 45.97 13.26 5.90
C ALA A 147 46.72 14.58 6.19
N GLN A 148 46.02 15.60 6.70
CA GLN A 148 46.63 16.85 7.17
C GLN A 148 47.33 16.71 8.54
N GLY A 149 47.18 15.56 9.21
CA GLY A 149 47.65 15.34 10.58
C GLY A 149 46.82 16.07 11.64
N GLY A 150 47.20 15.86 12.91
CA GLY A 150 46.62 16.53 14.08
C GLY A 150 45.28 15.96 14.58
N ALA A 151 44.37 15.60 13.68
CA ALA A 151 43.05 15.11 14.04
C ALA A 151 42.91 13.57 13.96
N LEU A 152 42.09 13.03 14.86
CA LEU A 152 41.77 11.61 15.00
C LEU A 152 40.25 11.46 15.17
N THR A 153 39.67 10.35 14.68
CA THR A 153 38.28 10.01 15.05
C THR A 153 38.20 9.73 16.55
N ARG A 154 37.22 10.35 17.22
CA ARG A 154 37.07 10.29 18.69
C ARG A 154 36.29 9.06 19.12
N ASP A 155 35.26 8.73 18.36
CA ASP A 155 34.30 7.68 18.61
C ASP A 155 34.51 6.52 17.63
N ALA A 156 34.17 5.31 18.05
CA ALA A 156 34.02 4.16 17.16
C ALA A 156 32.62 4.17 16.54
N ALA A 157 32.44 3.49 15.42
CA ALA A 157 31.15 3.30 14.78
C ALA A 157 31.02 1.85 14.30
N ASP A 158 29.86 1.24 14.51
CA ASP A 158 29.53 -0.06 13.94
C ASP A 158 28.20 -0.03 13.19
N GLN A 159 28.04 -0.94 12.23
CA GLN A 159 26.77 -1.26 11.61
C GLN A 159 26.65 -2.77 11.43
N LYS A 160 25.42 -3.27 11.57
CA LYS A 160 25.08 -4.68 11.43
C LYS A 160 24.24 -4.91 10.19
N LEU A 161 24.56 -5.98 9.47
CA LEU A 161 23.90 -6.43 8.26
C LEU A 161 23.44 -7.88 8.46
N LEU A 162 22.16 -8.15 8.27
CA LEU A 162 21.64 -9.51 8.22
C LEU A 162 22.21 -10.24 7.00
N ILE A 163 22.89 -11.36 7.23
CA ILE A 163 23.27 -12.32 6.21
C ILE A 163 22.22 -13.43 6.24
N PRO A 164 21.36 -13.55 5.20
CA PRO A 164 20.33 -14.58 5.17
C PRO A 164 20.96 -15.97 5.05
N SER A 165 20.26 -16.98 5.52
CA SER A 165 20.65 -18.38 5.29
C SER A 165 20.31 -18.81 3.85
N ASN A 166 20.86 -19.93 3.41
CA ASN A 166 20.41 -20.59 2.17
C ASN A 166 18.89 -20.89 2.17
N GLY A 167 18.27 -21.06 3.34
CA GLY A 167 16.83 -21.33 3.48
C GLY A 167 15.93 -20.10 3.63
N THR A 168 16.50 -18.92 3.90
CA THR A 168 15.72 -17.68 4.12
C THR A 168 15.98 -16.59 3.09
N ALA A 169 17.02 -16.72 2.26
CA ALA A 169 17.28 -15.79 1.16
C ALA A 169 16.11 -15.71 0.16
N PHE A 170 15.42 -16.82 -0.11
CA PHE A 170 14.22 -16.84 -0.96
C PHE A 170 12.99 -17.36 -0.23
N GLN A 171 12.02 -16.46 -0.05
CA GLN A 171 10.72 -16.71 0.56
C GLN A 171 9.61 -16.03 -0.24
N ILE A 172 8.39 -16.56 -0.12
CA ILE A 172 7.17 -15.89 -0.55
C ILE A 172 6.69 -15.00 0.60
N LYS A 173 6.61 -13.68 0.38
CA LYS A 173 6.23 -12.70 1.41
C LYS A 173 4.72 -12.61 1.62
N SER A 174 3.97 -12.53 0.53
CA SER A 174 2.52 -12.52 0.55
C SER A 174 1.96 -13.03 -0.77
N ILE A 175 0.71 -13.47 -0.74
CA ILE A 175 -0.12 -13.60 -1.92
C ILE A 175 -1.52 -13.04 -1.62
N GLU A 176 -2.00 -12.18 -2.51
CA GLU A 176 -3.22 -11.41 -2.34
C GLU A 176 -4.07 -11.46 -3.61
N GLY A 177 -5.39 -11.53 -3.45
CA GLY A 177 -6.33 -11.50 -4.56
C GLY A 177 -6.85 -10.08 -4.81
N ASN A 178 -6.80 -9.62 -6.06
CA ASN A 178 -7.23 -8.29 -6.46
C ASN A 178 -8.05 -8.33 -7.79
N ILE A 179 -8.76 -7.24 -8.07
CA ILE A 179 -9.42 -6.98 -9.37
C ILE A 179 -8.63 -5.90 -10.12
N ALA A 180 -7.96 -6.30 -11.20
CA ALA A 180 -7.36 -5.36 -12.14
C ALA A 180 -8.34 -5.07 -13.29
N ARG A 181 -8.29 -3.89 -13.91
CA ARG A 181 -8.99 -3.63 -15.18
C ARG A 181 -8.01 -3.74 -16.35
N ASN A 182 -8.41 -4.47 -17.40
CA ASN A 182 -7.61 -4.61 -18.62
C ASN A 182 -7.72 -3.36 -19.53
N LYS A 183 -7.00 -3.37 -20.67
CA LYS A 183 -7.00 -2.27 -21.65
C LYS A 183 -8.39 -1.92 -22.22
N ASN A 184 -9.34 -2.85 -22.17
CA ASN A 184 -10.72 -2.66 -22.62
C ASN A 184 -11.65 -2.16 -21.48
N GLY A 185 -11.09 -1.88 -20.30
CA GLY A 185 -11.80 -1.49 -19.09
C GLY A 185 -12.45 -2.65 -18.34
N GLU A 186 -12.32 -3.90 -18.80
CA GLU A 186 -12.99 -5.03 -18.16
C GLU A 186 -12.27 -5.48 -16.89
N PRO A 187 -13.00 -5.81 -15.81
CA PRO A 187 -12.42 -6.33 -14.59
C PRO A 187 -11.96 -7.79 -14.77
N GLU A 188 -10.77 -8.09 -14.26
CA GLU A 188 -10.10 -9.39 -14.29
C GLU A 188 -9.59 -9.72 -12.88
N GLN A 189 -9.75 -10.97 -12.46
CA GLN A 189 -9.22 -11.46 -11.19
C GLN A 189 -7.73 -11.76 -11.34
N VAL A 190 -6.92 -11.21 -10.44
CA VAL A 190 -5.46 -11.37 -10.44
C VAL A 190 -5.00 -11.72 -9.03
N LEU A 191 -4.21 -12.77 -8.91
CA LEU A 191 -3.41 -13.02 -7.71
C LEU A 191 -2.06 -12.32 -7.85
N ILE A 192 -1.72 -11.49 -6.88
CA ILE A 192 -0.43 -10.81 -6.77
C ILE A 192 0.38 -11.55 -5.72
N LEU A 193 1.54 -12.07 -6.09
CA LEU A 193 2.46 -12.79 -5.21
C LEU A 193 3.78 -12.00 -5.13
N ASN A 194 4.23 -11.76 -3.91
CA ASN A 194 5.46 -11.00 -3.61
C ASN A 194 6.56 -11.93 -3.06
N THR A 195 7.82 -11.73 -3.46
CA THR A 195 8.98 -12.54 -3.02
C THR A 195 10.07 -11.70 -2.33
N THR A 196 11.02 -12.36 -1.66
CA THR A 196 12.24 -11.71 -1.12
C THR A 196 13.31 -11.49 -2.17
N ALA A 197 13.48 -12.44 -3.10
CA ALA A 197 14.50 -12.44 -4.16
C ALA A 197 13.88 -12.54 -5.55
N ASP A 198 14.61 -12.06 -6.55
CA ASP A 198 14.13 -11.89 -7.92
C ASP A 198 13.94 -13.26 -8.59
N ILE A 199 12.79 -13.51 -9.21
CA ILE A 199 12.51 -14.75 -9.95
C ILE A 199 11.76 -14.41 -11.24
N SER A 200 11.80 -15.28 -12.26
CA SER A 200 10.94 -15.10 -13.43
C SER A 200 9.53 -15.61 -13.11
N SER A 201 8.52 -14.84 -13.51
CA SER A 201 7.10 -15.23 -13.31
C SER A 201 6.76 -16.57 -13.98
N SER A 202 7.52 -16.98 -15.01
CA SER A 202 7.38 -18.28 -15.68
C SER A 202 8.02 -19.45 -14.94
N GLU A 203 9.11 -19.25 -14.18
CA GLU A 203 9.68 -20.30 -13.33
C GLU A 203 8.79 -20.53 -12.12
N LEU A 204 8.38 -19.43 -11.47
CA LEU A 204 7.47 -19.47 -10.33
C LEU A 204 6.12 -20.13 -10.69
N ALA A 205 5.60 -19.88 -11.89
CA ALA A 205 4.38 -20.52 -12.39
C ALA A 205 4.44 -22.06 -12.45
N LYS A 206 5.62 -22.67 -12.63
CA LYS A 206 5.75 -24.15 -12.66
C LYS A 206 5.56 -24.77 -11.28
N ALA A 207 5.86 -24.02 -10.22
CA ALA A 207 5.76 -24.47 -8.83
C ALA A 207 4.42 -24.10 -8.17
N ILE A 208 3.62 -23.21 -8.78
CA ILE A 208 2.32 -22.79 -8.27
C ILE A 208 1.22 -23.82 -8.59
N GLN A 209 0.44 -24.15 -7.57
CA GLN A 209 -0.84 -24.84 -7.69
C GLN A 209 -1.95 -23.98 -7.07
N ILE A 210 -3.04 -23.75 -7.80
CA ILE A 210 -4.23 -23.03 -7.32
C ILE A 210 -5.42 -23.99 -7.35
N ARG A 211 -6.12 -24.14 -6.23
CA ARG A 211 -7.35 -24.92 -6.11
C ARG A 211 -8.44 -24.08 -5.46
N LEU A 212 -9.66 -24.14 -5.99
CA LEU A 212 -10.84 -23.57 -5.37
C LEU A 212 -11.37 -24.55 -4.33
N LEU A 213 -11.39 -24.11 -3.07
CA LEU A 213 -11.86 -24.91 -1.95
C LEU A 213 -13.39 -25.10 -2.00
N PRO A 214 -13.91 -26.25 -1.55
CA PRO A 214 -15.34 -26.42 -1.35
C PRO A 214 -15.83 -25.46 -0.25
N LYS A 215 -17.12 -25.09 -0.30
CA LYS A 215 -17.72 -24.29 0.76
C LYS A 215 -17.75 -25.11 2.06
N ARG A 216 -17.14 -24.59 3.13
CA ARG A 216 -17.18 -25.22 4.46
C ARG A 216 -18.64 -25.39 4.87
N GLN A 217 -19.08 -26.64 5.02
CA GLN A 217 -20.32 -26.93 5.72
C GLN A 217 -20.07 -26.59 7.19
N ALA A 218 -20.95 -25.79 7.79
CA ALA A 218 -20.86 -25.56 9.23
C ALA A 218 -21.01 -26.91 9.93
N GLU A 219 -20.10 -27.23 10.85
CA GLU A 219 -20.24 -28.44 11.66
C GLU A 219 -21.59 -28.40 12.36
N LYS A 220 -22.43 -29.37 12.01
CA LYS A 220 -23.66 -29.59 12.74
C LYS A 220 -23.25 -30.28 14.03
N THR A 221 -23.19 -29.52 15.12
CA THR A 221 -22.97 -30.07 16.46
C THR A 221 -24.03 -31.13 16.72
N GLU A 222 -23.66 -32.40 16.56
CA GLU A 222 -24.52 -33.51 16.95
C GLU A 222 -24.41 -33.63 18.47
N GLU A 223 -25.31 -32.91 19.16
CA GLU A 223 -25.65 -33.19 20.55
C GLU A 223 -26.09 -34.66 20.64
N SER A 224 -25.13 -35.50 21.01
CA SER A 224 -25.33 -36.92 21.25
C SER A 224 -26.06 -37.06 22.57
N ASP A 225 -27.39 -37.12 22.46
CA ASP A 225 -28.32 -37.50 23.52
C ASP A 225 -27.79 -38.71 24.28
N SER A 226 -27.25 -38.44 25.46
CA SER A 226 -26.70 -39.44 26.38
C SER A 226 -27.34 -39.25 27.75
N GLY A 227 -28.62 -39.63 27.82
CA GLY A 227 -29.08 -40.56 28.85
C GLY A 227 -28.84 -40.15 30.30
N SER A 228 -29.85 -39.47 30.86
CA SER A 228 -30.03 -39.28 32.30
C SER A 228 -29.63 -40.50 33.16
N SER A 229 -28.78 -40.27 34.16
CA SER A 229 -28.77 -41.08 35.38
C SER A 229 -28.53 -40.16 36.59
N ASN A 230 -29.45 -40.21 37.55
CA ASN A 230 -29.49 -39.33 38.73
C ASN A 230 -29.34 -40.16 40.01
N SER A 231 -28.27 -39.91 40.78
CA SER A 231 -28.04 -40.38 42.15
C SER A 231 -26.72 -39.75 42.64
N GLY A 232 -26.56 -39.15 43.83
CA GLY A 232 -27.51 -38.81 44.90
C GLY A 232 -26.76 -38.62 46.24
N SER A 233 -27.07 -37.56 47.01
CA SER A 233 -26.51 -37.22 48.35
C SER A 233 -25.00 -36.83 48.36
N ALA A 234 -24.57 -35.59 48.61
CA ALA A 234 -24.72 -34.68 49.76
C ALA A 234 -23.76 -34.96 50.94
N ASP A 235 -22.86 -34.00 51.24
CA ASP A 235 -22.70 -33.42 52.59
C ASP A 235 -22.02 -32.01 52.55
N GLN A 236 -22.09 -31.27 53.66
CA GLN A 236 -21.60 -29.91 53.94
C GLN A 236 -20.07 -29.93 54.21
N SER A 237 -19.26 -28.86 54.36
CA SER A 237 -19.34 -27.39 54.59
C SER A 237 -17.99 -26.80 54.03
N ASP A 238 -17.63 -25.52 53.99
CA ASP A 238 -17.79 -24.42 54.95
C ASP A 238 -17.46 -23.04 54.31
N GLU A 239 -17.73 -21.94 55.01
CA GLU A 239 -17.69 -20.56 54.48
C GLU A 239 -16.29 -19.90 54.40
N THR A 240 -16.09 -18.98 53.44
CA THR A 240 -15.82 -17.52 53.64
C THR A 240 -15.04 -16.90 52.48
N GLY A 241 -15.28 -15.61 52.17
CA GLY A 241 -14.46 -14.83 51.24
C GLY A 241 -15.25 -13.97 50.24
N GLU A 242 -15.92 -12.93 50.73
CA GLU A 242 -16.61 -11.96 49.87
C GLU A 242 -15.64 -11.16 48.99
N ASN A 243 -15.96 -11.01 47.71
CA ASN A 243 -15.92 -9.68 47.09
C ASN A 243 -16.86 -9.59 45.89
N ARG A 244 -18.04 -8.99 46.09
CA ARG A 244 -18.90 -8.54 44.98
C ARG A 244 -18.57 -7.08 44.71
N GLN A 245 -18.18 -6.75 43.48
CA GLN A 245 -18.36 -5.39 42.99
C GLN A 245 -19.12 -5.42 41.67
N SER A 246 -20.31 -4.85 41.72
CA SER A 246 -21.29 -4.79 40.64
C SER A 246 -20.80 -3.91 39.49
N ALA A 247 -20.98 -4.39 38.26
CA ALA A 247 -21.12 -3.53 37.09
C ALA A 247 -22.49 -3.86 36.48
N GLU A 248 -23.30 -2.83 36.27
CA GLU A 248 -24.69 -2.97 35.85
C GLU A 248 -24.76 -3.39 34.37
N SER A 249 -25.65 -4.33 34.08
CA SER A 249 -25.93 -4.80 32.73
C SER A 249 -26.79 -3.78 31.97
N GLU A 250 -26.19 -3.09 30.99
CA GLU A 250 -26.95 -2.37 29.96
C GLU A 250 -27.25 -3.30 28.78
N GLU A 251 -28.50 -3.22 28.32
CA GLU A 251 -29.22 -4.15 27.45
C GLU A 251 -28.53 -4.50 26.12
N ASP A 252 -28.36 -5.80 25.85
CA ASP A 252 -27.94 -6.34 24.55
C ASP A 252 -29.03 -6.10 23.47
N GLU A 253 -28.79 -5.19 22.51
CA GLU A 253 -29.43 -5.27 21.18
C GLU A 253 -28.62 -6.21 20.27
N VAL A 254 -29.28 -7.28 19.83
CA VAL A 254 -28.70 -8.42 19.11
C VAL A 254 -28.40 -8.08 17.64
N ASP A 255 -27.11 -8.10 17.24
CA ASP A 255 -26.67 -8.14 15.84
C ASP A 255 -26.09 -9.52 15.46
N ASP A 256 -26.99 -10.50 15.35
CA ASP A 256 -26.71 -11.89 14.96
C ASP A 256 -26.42 -12.02 13.44
N THR A 257 -25.38 -11.32 12.95
CA THR A 257 -24.96 -11.41 11.54
C THR A 257 -23.45 -11.51 11.29
N THR A 258 -22.59 -11.43 12.31
CA THR A 258 -21.13 -11.35 12.12
C THR A 258 -20.31 -12.60 12.51
N GLU A 259 -20.74 -13.39 13.49
CA GLU A 259 -19.96 -14.56 13.95
C GLU A 259 -20.03 -15.75 12.96
N SER A 260 -21.21 -16.03 12.42
CA SER A 260 -21.47 -17.21 11.57
C SER A 260 -20.80 -17.15 10.18
N ASP A 261 -20.34 -15.98 9.74
CA ASP A 261 -19.62 -15.79 8.47
C ASP A 261 -18.09 -15.82 8.62
N ASN A 262 -17.57 -15.62 9.83
CA ASN A 262 -16.15 -15.82 10.15
C ASN A 262 -15.82 -17.31 10.40
N ALA A 263 -16.77 -18.07 10.96
CA ALA A 263 -16.64 -19.53 11.13
C ALA A 263 -16.53 -20.32 9.80
N ARG A 264 -17.01 -19.74 8.69
CA ARG A 264 -17.05 -20.38 7.36
C ARG A 264 -15.80 -20.18 6.50
N LYS A 265 -14.89 -19.31 6.90
CA LYS A 265 -13.66 -18.97 6.18
C LYS A 265 -12.47 -19.73 6.77
N TRP A 266 -11.56 -20.21 5.93
CA TRP A 266 -10.33 -20.84 6.41
C TRP A 266 -9.36 -19.76 6.91
N GLN A 267 -9.07 -19.78 8.22
CA GLN A 267 -8.25 -18.75 8.88
C GLN A 267 -6.74 -18.99 8.66
N SER A 268 -6.32 -20.26 8.57
CA SER A 268 -4.94 -20.65 8.24
C SER A 268 -4.89 -21.70 7.12
N PRO A 269 -3.85 -21.70 6.27
CA PRO A 269 -3.61 -22.77 5.29
C PRO A 269 -3.38 -24.14 5.94
N THR A 270 -2.85 -24.17 7.17
CA THR A 270 -2.67 -25.39 7.97
C THR A 270 -3.99 -26.02 8.40
N ASP A 271 -5.09 -25.24 8.41
CA ASP A 271 -6.40 -25.72 8.80
C ASP A 271 -7.09 -26.52 7.68
N VAL A 272 -6.54 -26.55 6.46
CA VAL A 272 -7.13 -27.23 5.31
C VAL A 272 -6.59 -28.67 5.21
N PRO A 273 -7.37 -29.70 5.61
CA PRO A 273 -6.90 -31.08 5.58
C PRO A 273 -6.82 -31.63 4.14
N ASP A 274 -6.00 -32.66 3.94
CA ASP A 274 -5.69 -33.21 2.62
C ASP A 274 -6.92 -33.76 1.87
N ASP A 275 -7.92 -34.29 2.58
CA ASP A 275 -9.18 -34.78 2.00
C ASP A 275 -10.03 -33.65 1.38
N VAL A 276 -9.98 -32.46 1.96
CA VAL A 276 -10.57 -31.23 1.39
C VAL A 276 -9.77 -30.77 0.17
N LEU A 277 -8.45 -30.91 0.17
CA LEU A 277 -7.58 -30.58 -0.97
C LEU A 277 -7.77 -31.54 -2.15
N GLU A 278 -8.12 -32.81 -1.93
CA GLU A 278 -8.49 -33.77 -2.97
C GLU A 278 -9.84 -33.42 -3.64
N GLN A 279 -10.79 -32.91 -2.86
CA GLN A 279 -12.09 -32.43 -3.37
C GLN A 279 -12.01 -31.05 -4.04
N ALA A 280 -10.94 -30.30 -3.79
CA ALA A 280 -10.77 -28.93 -4.29
C ALA A 280 -10.54 -28.88 -5.81
N ARG A 281 -11.29 -28.03 -6.50
CA ARG A 281 -11.23 -27.90 -7.96
C ARG A 281 -9.98 -27.14 -8.39
N ARG A 282 -9.07 -27.77 -9.15
CA ARG A 282 -7.94 -27.08 -9.79
C ARG A 282 -8.40 -25.90 -10.65
N ILE A 283 -7.75 -24.75 -10.49
CA ILE A 283 -8.01 -23.53 -11.26
C ILE A 283 -6.83 -23.30 -12.21
N GLU A 284 -7.15 -23.17 -13.50
CA GLU A 284 -6.18 -22.75 -14.51
C GLU A 284 -5.93 -21.24 -14.42
N PHE A 285 -4.68 -20.85 -14.61
CA PHE A 285 -4.22 -19.47 -14.49
C PHE A 285 -3.32 -19.08 -15.65
N THR A 286 -3.10 -17.78 -15.83
CA THR A 286 -2.23 -17.23 -16.88
C THR A 286 -1.25 -16.24 -16.27
N VAL A 287 0.03 -16.40 -16.56
CA VAL A 287 1.07 -15.48 -16.12
C VAL A 287 0.88 -14.14 -16.82
N VAL A 288 0.81 -13.05 -16.05
CA VAL A 288 0.89 -11.69 -16.57
C VAL A 288 2.37 -11.31 -16.68
N PRO A 289 2.87 -10.89 -17.85
CA PRO A 289 4.27 -10.46 -17.98
C PRO A 289 4.59 -9.27 -17.07
N SER A 290 5.68 -9.37 -16.33
CA SER A 290 6.28 -8.31 -15.52
C SER A 290 7.08 -7.32 -16.38
N GLU A 291 7.39 -6.14 -15.86
CA GLU A 291 8.24 -5.15 -16.54
C GLU A 291 9.68 -5.66 -16.72
N ARG A 292 10.17 -6.43 -15.75
CA ARG A 292 11.49 -7.08 -15.77
C ARG A 292 11.34 -8.58 -16.05
N ALA A 293 12.37 -9.17 -16.65
CA ALA A 293 12.45 -10.61 -16.90
C ALA A 293 12.51 -11.44 -15.60
N GLN A 294 13.09 -10.86 -14.56
CA GLN A 294 13.03 -11.32 -13.18
C GLN A 294 12.58 -10.15 -12.31
N ASP A 295 11.65 -10.40 -11.41
CA ASP A 295 11.03 -9.38 -10.56
C ASP A 295 10.74 -9.97 -9.17
N ARG A 296 10.24 -9.16 -8.24
CA ARG A 296 9.75 -9.60 -6.92
C ARG A 296 8.24 -9.59 -6.79
N GLN A 297 7.54 -9.04 -7.77
CA GLN A 297 6.08 -8.99 -7.81
C GLN A 297 5.58 -9.73 -9.06
N HIS A 298 4.76 -10.75 -8.85
CA HIS A 298 4.26 -11.63 -9.89
C HIS A 298 2.73 -11.60 -9.92
N ALA A 299 2.15 -11.44 -11.11
CA ALA A 299 0.71 -11.38 -11.29
C ALA A 299 0.22 -12.61 -12.08
N PHE A 300 -0.74 -13.33 -11.51
CA PHE A 300 -1.37 -14.51 -12.11
C PHE A 300 -2.85 -14.24 -12.30
N LYS A 301 -3.27 -14.12 -13.55
CA LYS A 301 -4.68 -13.97 -13.92
C LYS A 301 -5.40 -15.29 -13.71
N ILE A 302 -6.53 -15.24 -13.02
CA ILE A 302 -7.42 -16.38 -12.79
C ILE A 302 -8.83 -16.07 -13.34
N ARG A 303 -9.68 -17.10 -13.43
CA ARG A 303 -11.10 -16.91 -13.73
C ARG A 303 -11.96 -17.84 -12.86
N VAL A 304 -12.66 -17.25 -11.90
CA VAL A 304 -13.55 -17.95 -10.97
C VAL A 304 -14.87 -17.18 -10.89
N GLU A 305 -15.96 -17.83 -11.30
CA GLU A 305 -17.29 -17.19 -11.40
C GLU A 305 -18.11 -17.30 -10.11
N SER A 306 -17.68 -18.17 -9.18
CA SER A 306 -18.29 -18.40 -7.87
C SER A 306 -17.52 -17.72 -6.73
N GLU A 307 -18.25 -17.21 -5.74
CA GLU A 307 -17.69 -16.82 -4.45
C GLU A 307 -17.15 -18.05 -3.70
N GLY A 308 -15.98 -17.90 -3.05
CA GLY A 308 -15.28 -18.96 -2.34
C GLY A 308 -13.85 -18.55 -1.98
N GLU A 309 -13.02 -19.53 -1.63
CA GLU A 309 -11.64 -19.31 -1.20
C GLU A 309 -10.69 -20.21 -2.01
N LEU A 310 -9.50 -19.69 -2.31
CA LEU A 310 -8.48 -20.35 -3.11
C LEU A 310 -7.36 -20.82 -2.20
N TYR A 311 -7.08 -22.12 -2.23
CA TYR A 311 -5.83 -22.65 -1.72
C TYR A 311 -4.75 -22.47 -2.77
N VAL A 312 -3.67 -21.78 -2.41
CA VAL A 312 -2.50 -21.58 -3.27
C VAL A 312 -1.28 -22.19 -2.60
N ARG A 313 -0.61 -23.09 -3.31
CA ARG A 313 0.65 -23.71 -2.88
C ARG A 313 1.75 -23.36 -3.85
N VAL A 314 2.91 -22.95 -3.34
CA VAL A 314 4.17 -22.89 -4.07
C VAL A 314 5.04 -24.02 -3.54
N ALA A 315 5.35 -25.00 -4.39
CA ALA A 315 6.18 -26.13 -4.00
C ALA A 315 7.63 -25.69 -3.72
N LYS A 316 8.23 -26.22 -2.66
CA LYS A 316 9.63 -26.02 -2.29
C LYS A 316 10.61 -26.48 -3.37
N GLY A 317 11.82 -25.95 -3.33
CA GLY A 317 12.89 -26.26 -4.28
C GLY A 317 12.83 -25.46 -5.60
N VAL A 318 11.77 -24.69 -5.85
CA VAL A 318 11.80 -23.62 -6.87
C VAL A 318 12.90 -22.62 -6.52
N ARG A 319 13.69 -22.19 -7.52
CA ARG A 319 14.88 -21.37 -7.30
C ARG A 319 14.75 -19.97 -7.88
N ALA A 320 15.13 -18.98 -7.08
CA ALA A 320 15.26 -17.58 -7.50
C ALA A 320 16.63 -17.29 -8.14
N PHE A 321 16.81 -16.07 -8.63
CA PHE A 321 18.05 -15.55 -9.16
C PHE A 321 19.19 -15.67 -8.13
N GLY A 322 20.32 -16.23 -8.55
CA GLY A 322 21.41 -16.59 -7.64
C GLY A 322 21.25 -17.94 -6.96
N ASP A 323 20.38 -18.81 -7.47
CA ASP A 323 20.24 -20.21 -7.04
C ASP A 323 19.70 -20.39 -5.61
N TYR A 324 19.01 -19.38 -5.06
CA TYR A 324 18.35 -19.47 -3.76
C TYR A 324 17.11 -20.39 -3.85
N PRO A 325 17.07 -21.54 -3.16
CA PRO A 325 15.90 -22.40 -3.15
C PRO A 325 14.83 -21.88 -2.19
N LEU A 326 13.56 -22.06 -2.54
CA LEU A 326 12.47 -21.95 -1.58
C LEU A 326 12.55 -23.17 -0.64
N ALA A 327 12.88 -22.95 0.64
CA ALA A 327 13.19 -24.05 1.57
C ALA A 327 11.98 -24.95 1.89
N GLU A 328 10.81 -24.36 2.05
CA GLU A 328 9.58 -25.01 2.50
C GLU A 328 8.41 -24.72 1.56
N ASP A 329 7.37 -25.56 1.61
CA ASP A 329 6.17 -25.34 0.79
C ASP A 329 5.42 -24.11 1.33
N TYR A 330 5.31 -23.05 0.53
CA TYR A 330 4.46 -21.93 0.89
C TYR A 330 3.01 -22.26 0.57
N ASN A 331 2.14 -22.21 1.58
CA ASN A 331 0.71 -22.42 1.43
C ASN A 331 -0.03 -21.16 1.89
N ALA A 332 -1.11 -20.80 1.20
CA ALA A 332 -1.93 -19.63 1.50
C ALA A 332 -3.40 -19.92 1.16
N VAL A 333 -4.33 -19.35 1.93
CA VAL A 333 -5.73 -19.23 1.55
C VAL A 333 -6.01 -17.79 1.15
N VAL A 334 -6.60 -17.60 -0.03
CA VAL A 334 -6.90 -16.28 -0.59
C VAL A 334 -8.38 -16.24 -0.98
N ALA A 335 -9.14 -15.30 -0.43
CA ALA A 335 -10.54 -15.09 -0.84
C ALA A 335 -10.62 -14.78 -2.34
N VAL A 336 -11.57 -15.41 -3.05
CA VAL A 336 -11.78 -15.15 -4.50
C VAL A 336 -12.20 -13.68 -4.68
N PRO A 337 -11.43 -12.85 -5.44
CA PRO A 337 -11.79 -11.46 -5.65
C PRO A 337 -13.11 -11.36 -6.41
N GLN A 338 -14.10 -10.70 -5.83
CA GLN A 338 -15.42 -10.62 -6.44
C GLN A 338 -15.41 -9.66 -7.64
N LEU A 339 -15.79 -10.16 -8.81
CA LEU A 339 -15.95 -9.33 -10.00
C LEU A 339 -17.08 -8.32 -9.80
N PRO A 340 -16.87 -7.01 -10.03
CA PRO A 340 -17.89 -6.00 -9.84
C PRO A 340 -19.06 -6.23 -10.80
N ARG A 341 -20.29 -6.12 -10.27
CA ARG A 341 -21.54 -6.23 -11.02
C ARG A 341 -21.85 -4.89 -11.66
N GLU A 342 -21.56 -4.75 -12.96
CA GLU A 342 -21.66 -3.46 -13.67
C GLU A 342 -22.53 -3.53 -14.92
N VAL A 343 -23.23 -2.41 -15.21
CA VAL A 343 -23.94 -2.14 -16.46
C VAL A 343 -23.38 -0.87 -17.06
N GLN A 344 -22.91 -0.94 -18.29
CA GLN A 344 -22.41 0.20 -19.04
C GLN A 344 -23.20 0.35 -20.35
N ILE A 345 -23.65 1.57 -20.63
CA ILE A 345 -24.20 1.93 -21.93
C ILE A 345 -23.02 2.25 -22.85
N GLU A 346 -22.92 1.57 -23.99
CA GLU A 346 -21.74 1.65 -24.87
C GLU A 346 -21.70 2.89 -25.77
N GLY A 347 -22.58 3.87 -25.53
CA GLY A 347 -22.63 5.13 -26.28
C GLY A 347 -22.86 6.32 -25.35
N GLN A 348 -22.26 7.47 -25.67
CA GLN A 348 -22.28 8.71 -24.87
C GLN A 348 -23.65 9.43 -24.80
N GLY A 349 -24.74 8.74 -25.12
CA GLY A 349 -26.09 9.32 -25.18
C GLY A 349 -26.36 10.09 -26.48
N GLY A 350 -26.94 9.42 -27.47
CA GLY A 350 -27.50 10.06 -28.66
C GLY A 350 -29.01 10.30 -28.52
N LEU A 351 -29.52 11.34 -29.16
CA LEU A 351 -30.96 11.51 -29.37
C LEU A 351 -31.47 10.41 -30.31
N LEU A 352 -32.06 9.36 -29.73
CA LEU A 352 -32.73 8.31 -30.50
C LEU A 352 -33.91 8.92 -31.28
N ALA A 353 -33.92 8.71 -32.61
CA ALA A 353 -34.99 9.19 -33.47
C ALA A 353 -36.36 8.63 -33.01
N LEU A 354 -37.38 9.49 -33.01
CA LEU A 354 -38.74 9.10 -32.64
C LEU A 354 -39.30 8.02 -33.58
N ASN A 355 -38.91 8.02 -34.85
CA ASN A 355 -39.31 7.03 -35.85
C ASN A 355 -38.06 6.32 -36.38
N GLY A 356 -37.87 5.04 -36.01
CA GLY A 356 -36.71 4.23 -36.38
C GLY A 356 -36.40 3.13 -35.35
N ASP A 357 -35.39 2.31 -35.63
CA ASP A 357 -34.92 1.22 -34.76
C ASP A 357 -34.26 1.75 -33.48
N ARG A 358 -34.98 1.70 -32.36
CA ARG A 358 -34.51 2.20 -31.05
C ARG A 358 -33.63 1.17 -30.32
N LYS A 359 -32.46 0.88 -30.87
CA LYS A 359 -31.47 -0.04 -30.27
C LYS A 359 -30.52 0.74 -29.34
N LEU A 360 -30.37 0.26 -28.10
CA LEU A 360 -29.42 0.77 -27.13
C LEU A 360 -28.41 -0.35 -26.82
N SER A 361 -27.14 -0.14 -27.15
CA SER A 361 -26.07 -1.09 -26.83
C SER A 361 -25.73 -1.01 -25.34
N ILE A 362 -25.91 -2.12 -24.64
CA ILE A 362 -25.68 -2.24 -23.20
C ILE A 362 -24.74 -3.42 -22.97
N ARG A 363 -23.60 -3.16 -22.33
CA ARG A 363 -22.72 -4.17 -21.77
C ARG A 363 -23.12 -4.39 -20.32
N SER A 364 -23.36 -5.64 -19.93
CA SER A 364 -23.73 -5.99 -18.55
C SER A 364 -22.96 -7.22 -18.10
N ARG A 365 -22.34 -7.18 -16.92
CA ARG A 365 -21.58 -8.28 -16.31
C ARG A 365 -22.21 -8.69 -14.99
N ALA A 366 -22.35 -10.00 -14.77
CA ALA A 366 -22.85 -10.61 -13.52
C ALA A 366 -24.24 -10.08 -13.06
N LEU A 367 -25.11 -9.70 -14.00
CA LEU A 367 -26.47 -9.23 -13.72
C LEU A 367 -27.50 -10.00 -14.56
N PRO A 368 -28.56 -10.58 -13.93
CA PRO A 368 -29.61 -11.26 -14.66
C PRO A 368 -30.43 -10.26 -15.48
N ARG A 369 -30.76 -10.66 -16.71
CA ARG A 369 -31.45 -9.83 -17.73
C ARG A 369 -32.82 -9.29 -17.27
N SER A 370 -33.41 -9.87 -16.22
CA SER A 370 -34.67 -9.45 -15.59
C SER A 370 -34.60 -8.11 -14.83
N ASN A 371 -33.41 -7.64 -14.44
CA ASN A 371 -33.27 -6.52 -13.51
C ASN A 371 -33.12 -5.15 -14.20
N LEU A 372 -33.09 -5.11 -15.54
CA LEU A 372 -32.98 -3.88 -16.32
C LEU A 372 -34.34 -3.16 -16.44
N LYS A 373 -34.51 -2.04 -15.74
CA LYS A 373 -35.72 -1.20 -15.80
C LYS A 373 -35.42 0.11 -16.52
N SER A 374 -36.14 0.40 -17.61
CA SER A 374 -36.10 1.70 -18.29
C SER A 374 -37.16 2.65 -17.72
N ARG A 375 -36.87 3.95 -17.68
CA ARG A 375 -37.82 5.00 -17.27
C ARG A 375 -37.82 6.15 -18.27
N ALA A 376 -38.95 6.41 -18.91
CA ALA A 376 -39.14 7.60 -19.72
C ALA A 376 -39.49 8.80 -18.81
N SER A 377 -38.83 9.93 -19.01
CA SER A 377 -39.21 11.19 -18.37
C SER A 377 -40.36 11.85 -19.15
N PRO A 378 -41.46 12.26 -18.50
CA PRO A 378 -42.53 12.98 -19.19
C PRO A 378 -42.06 14.39 -19.61
N PRO A 379 -42.59 14.96 -20.71
CA PRO A 379 -42.18 16.27 -21.19
C PRO A 379 -42.57 17.38 -20.21
N LEU A 380 -41.63 18.29 -19.96
CA LEU A 380 -41.81 19.49 -19.15
C LEU A 380 -42.87 20.41 -19.77
N ARG A 381 -44.06 20.49 -19.15
CA ARG A 381 -45.09 21.47 -19.52
C ARG A 381 -44.78 22.82 -18.88
N SER A 382 -44.06 23.68 -19.59
CA SER A 382 -43.96 25.11 -19.27
C SER A 382 -45.36 25.75 -19.38
N THR A 383 -45.92 26.19 -18.26
CA THR A 383 -47.24 26.83 -18.24
C THR A 383 -47.07 28.35 -18.31
N ILE A 384 -47.33 28.94 -19.47
CA ILE A 384 -47.39 30.41 -19.64
C ILE A 384 -48.75 30.88 -19.12
N SER A 385 -48.76 31.70 -18.07
CA SER A 385 -49.98 32.28 -17.51
C SER A 385 -50.34 33.60 -18.20
N LEU A 386 -51.36 33.58 -19.06
CA LEU A 386 -51.93 34.80 -19.65
C LEU A 386 -53.14 35.28 -18.83
N ALA A 387 -53.04 36.46 -18.21
CA ALA A 387 -54.16 37.11 -17.56
C ALA A 387 -55.11 37.73 -18.60
N ARG A 388 -56.43 37.53 -18.44
CA ARG A 388 -57.46 37.96 -19.40
C ARG A 388 -58.32 39.08 -18.82
N LEU A 389 -58.25 40.29 -19.40
CA LEU A 389 -59.24 41.34 -19.14
C LEU A 389 -60.60 40.99 -19.79
N LYS A 390 -61.70 41.43 -19.16
CA LYS A 390 -63.07 41.23 -19.64
C LYS A 390 -63.47 42.27 -20.70
N GLY A 391 -64.26 41.84 -21.68
CA GLY A 391 -64.91 42.70 -22.67
C GLY A 391 -66.23 42.10 -23.15
N SER A 392 -67.28 42.92 -23.17
CA SER A 392 -68.71 42.61 -23.22
C SER A 392 -69.25 41.70 -24.35
N SER A 393 -70.45 41.17 -24.12
CA SER A 393 -71.25 40.28 -24.99
C SER A 393 -72.07 41.01 -26.07
N LYS A 394 -72.39 40.30 -27.19
CA LYS A 394 -73.78 40.25 -27.70
C LYS A 394 -74.06 39.07 -28.66
N THR A 395 -75.23 38.48 -28.44
CA THR A 395 -76.13 37.63 -29.28
C THR A 395 -76.04 37.84 -30.82
N ARG A 396 -76.49 36.91 -31.70
CA ARG A 396 -77.81 36.23 -31.71
C ARG A 396 -77.91 35.04 -32.73
N SER A 397 -78.97 34.25 -32.64
CA SER A 397 -79.48 33.15 -33.54
C SER A 397 -79.50 33.47 -35.07
N SER A 398 -79.58 32.57 -36.08
CA SER A 398 -80.03 31.16 -36.24
C SER A 398 -79.42 30.55 -37.55
N GLY A 399 -79.67 29.31 -38.04
CA GLY A 399 -80.31 28.12 -37.45
C GLY A 399 -81.23 27.26 -38.37
N ARG A 400 -80.77 26.64 -39.48
CA ARG A 400 -81.53 25.58 -40.23
C ARG A 400 -80.65 24.43 -40.78
N ARG A 401 -81.30 23.35 -41.25
CA ARG A 401 -80.82 21.94 -41.28
C ARG A 401 -80.45 21.44 -42.70
N GLY A 402 -79.60 20.41 -42.82
CA GLY A 402 -79.27 19.78 -44.12
C GLY A 402 -78.40 18.50 -44.10
N ILE A 403 -78.92 17.39 -43.56
CA ILE A 403 -78.72 15.97 -43.99
C ILE A 403 -77.29 15.39 -44.21
N SER A 404 -76.96 14.42 -43.32
CA SER A 404 -76.24 13.15 -43.52
C SER A 404 -74.87 13.05 -44.25
N THR A 405 -73.82 12.74 -43.47
CA THR A 405 -72.96 11.57 -43.74
C THR A 405 -72.37 11.04 -42.42
N ARG A 406 -72.46 9.72 -42.14
CA ARG A 406 -71.93 9.14 -40.90
C ARG A 406 -70.42 8.89 -40.99
N ARG A 407 -69.65 9.53 -40.11
CA ARG A 407 -68.27 9.13 -39.75
C ARG A 407 -68.15 9.25 -38.23
N THR A 408 -68.03 8.12 -37.53
CA THR A 408 -67.93 8.11 -36.06
C THR A 408 -66.45 8.11 -35.68
N SER A 409 -66.01 9.18 -35.03
CA SER A 409 -64.74 9.24 -34.32
C SER A 409 -65.04 9.62 -32.86
N LEU A 410 -64.38 8.97 -31.91
CA LEU A 410 -64.55 9.20 -30.48
C LEU A 410 -63.19 9.08 -29.79
N GLU A 411 -62.59 10.24 -29.51
CA GLU A 411 -61.61 10.32 -28.42
C GLU A 411 -62.30 10.04 -27.09
N LEU A 412 -61.59 9.38 -26.16
CA LEU A 412 -61.98 9.34 -24.76
C LEU A 412 -60.80 9.61 -23.83
N ARG A 413 -61.11 10.26 -22.72
CA ARG A 413 -60.17 10.97 -21.84
C ARG A 413 -59.43 10.04 -20.87
N SER A 414 -58.28 10.53 -20.41
CA SER A 414 -57.51 9.95 -19.30
C SER A 414 -58.30 9.91 -17.97
N SER A 415 -58.07 8.87 -17.17
CA SER A 415 -58.41 8.86 -15.74
C SER A 415 -57.19 8.51 -14.88
N ASN A 416 -57.18 9.04 -13.65
CA ASN A 416 -56.08 8.92 -12.69
C ASN A 416 -55.99 7.53 -12.05
N SER A 417 -54.77 7.13 -11.66
CA SER A 417 -54.57 6.19 -10.54
C SER A 417 -53.54 6.76 -9.55
N ARG A 418 -53.94 6.84 -8.27
CA ARG A 418 -53.09 7.25 -7.15
C ARG A 418 -52.51 5.99 -6.50
N LEU A 419 -51.22 5.98 -6.15
CA LEU A 419 -50.67 5.01 -5.20
C LEU A 419 -50.65 5.60 -3.78
N ARG A 420 -51.10 4.81 -2.80
CA ARG A 420 -50.99 5.13 -1.37
C ARG A 420 -49.60 4.75 -0.85
N TRP A 421 -49.06 5.56 0.04
CA TRP A 421 -47.97 5.18 0.93
C TRP A 421 -48.54 4.85 2.32
N LYS A 422 -48.12 3.73 2.91
CA LYS A 422 -48.30 3.45 4.34
C LYS A 422 -46.99 3.83 5.03
N THR A 423 -47.07 4.60 6.12
CA THR A 423 -45.99 4.77 7.09
C THR A 423 -46.51 4.33 8.45
N ASN A 424 -45.84 3.36 9.09
CA ASN A 424 -46.12 3.01 10.48
C ASN A 424 -45.50 4.08 11.40
N GLY A 425 -46.12 4.28 12.56
CA GLY A 425 -45.94 5.50 13.32
C GLY A 425 -44.67 5.56 14.17
N ARG A 426 -44.21 6.79 14.41
CA ARG A 426 -44.14 7.37 15.77
C ARG A 426 -44.37 8.88 15.67
N ARG A 427 -45.21 9.44 16.55
CA ARG A 427 -45.40 10.89 16.70
C ARG A 427 -44.38 11.40 17.70
N ILE A 428 -43.62 12.43 17.33
CA ILE A 428 -42.95 13.32 18.29
C ILE A 428 -43.36 14.77 17.98
N THR A 429 -43.55 15.55 19.02
CA THR A 429 -44.26 16.84 19.04
C THR A 429 -43.39 18.03 18.64
N ARG A 430 -44.03 19.09 18.13
CA ARG A 430 -43.38 20.39 17.87
C ARG A 430 -43.03 21.08 19.19
N ARG A 431 -41.78 21.56 19.31
CA ARG A 431 -41.44 22.78 20.08
C ARG A 431 -40.68 23.77 19.19
N LEU A 432 -40.48 24.97 19.70
CA LEU A 432 -40.50 26.24 18.97
C LEU A 432 -39.31 27.11 19.44
N ILE A 433 -39.07 28.27 18.78
CA ILE A 433 -38.16 29.39 19.19
C ILE A 433 -36.68 29.19 18.76
N SER A 434 -35.90 30.18 18.32
CA SER A 434 -36.17 31.44 17.58
C SER A 434 -34.86 32.02 16.96
N ARG A 435 -34.82 33.31 16.60
CA ARG A 435 -33.80 34.01 15.78
C ARG A 435 -32.54 34.44 16.54
N SER A 436 -31.40 34.52 15.82
CA SER A 436 -30.54 35.73 15.65
C SER A 436 -29.47 35.45 14.58
N ILE A 437 -29.28 36.27 13.53
CA ILE A 437 -28.41 37.48 13.45
C ILE A 437 -26.92 37.10 13.68
N SER A 438 -25.95 37.36 12.79
CA SER A 438 -25.73 38.56 11.98
C SER A 438 -25.07 38.30 10.61
N ALA A 439 -25.15 39.28 9.71
CA ALA A 439 -24.33 39.36 8.51
C ALA A 439 -23.21 40.38 8.71
N ASN A 440 -22.05 40.17 8.07
CA ASN A 440 -21.25 41.31 7.61
C ASN A 440 -20.45 40.99 6.35
N GLN A 441 -20.22 42.01 5.51
CA GLN A 441 -19.57 41.88 4.20
C GLN A 441 -18.06 42.16 4.30
N ARG A 442 -17.25 41.59 3.38
CA ARG A 442 -16.57 42.30 2.24
C ARG A 442 -15.18 41.74 1.85
N MET A 443 -15.06 41.52 0.53
CA MET A 443 -13.90 41.82 -0.33
C MET A 443 -12.66 40.92 -0.37
N ALA A 444 -11.98 41.04 -1.53
CA ALA A 444 -10.83 40.29 -2.06
C ALA A 444 -11.11 38.80 -2.37
N GLY A 445 -10.88 38.27 -3.57
CA GLY A 445 -10.41 38.86 -4.83
C GLY A 445 -9.14 38.20 -5.38
N VAL A 446 -9.01 38.23 -6.72
CA VAL A 446 -7.85 37.81 -7.54
C VAL A 446 -7.82 36.34 -7.98
N SER A 447 -7.55 36.19 -9.28
CA SER A 447 -7.38 34.98 -10.07
C SER A 447 -5.91 34.55 -10.10
N ALA A 448 -5.65 33.25 -10.24
CA ALA A 448 -4.35 32.76 -10.72
C ALA A 448 -4.56 31.52 -11.61
N ALA A 449 -4.06 31.60 -12.83
CA ALA A 449 -3.94 30.45 -13.72
C ALA A 449 -2.69 29.62 -13.34
N PHE A 450 -2.74 28.31 -13.57
CA PHE A 450 -1.55 27.47 -13.63
C PHE A 450 -1.34 26.98 -15.05
N SER A 451 -0.17 27.28 -15.60
CA SER A 451 0.40 26.54 -16.73
C SER A 451 1.31 25.45 -16.18
N PHE A 452 1.28 24.29 -16.83
CA PHE A 452 2.40 23.37 -17.00
C PHE A 452 2.29 22.76 -18.40
#